data_AF-A0A3M1E0W6-F1
#
_entry.id   AF-A0A3M1E0W6-F1
#
_cell.length_a   1.000
_cell.length_b   1.000
_cell.length_c   1.000
_cell.angle_alpha   90.00
_cell.angle_beta   90.00
_cell.angle_gamma   90.00
#
_symmetry.space_group_name_H-M   'P 1'
#
loop_
_entity.id
_entity.type
_entity.pdbx_description
1 polymer ?
#
loop_
_entity_poly.entity_id
_entity_poly.type
_entity_poly.pdbx_seq_one_letter_code
_entity_poly.pdbx_strand_id
1 'polypeptide(L)' 'MSGSDFPETWFASAERSAAEVLARQHGHFNDSLASALLDALPDPCALLNSHRQVVHANRAFLRLTGREHP' A
#
# COMPACT_ATOMS: atom_id res chain seq x y z
N MET A 1 2.60 -5.80 -37.97
CA MET A 1 2.45 -6.54 -36.71
C MET A 1 2.42 -5.48 -35.61
N SER A 2 1.23 -5.15 -35.11
CA SER A 2 1.01 -4.02 -34.19
C SER A 2 0.08 -4.46 -33.07
N GLY A 3 0.37 -4.03 -31.85
CA GLY A 3 -0.52 -4.17 -30.70
C GLY A 3 -0.06 -5.25 -29.72
N SER A 4 0.39 -4.83 -28.55
CA SER A 4 0.70 -5.68 -27.42
C SER A 4 -0.58 -6.29 -26.82
N ASP A 5 -0.91 -7.53 -27.21
CA ASP A 5 -2.00 -8.35 -26.66
C ASP A 5 -1.64 -8.97 -25.30
N PHE A 6 -1.23 -8.16 -24.32
CA PHE A 6 -1.31 -8.63 -22.94
C PHE A 6 -2.74 -8.36 -22.47
N PRO A 7 -3.51 -9.37 -22.08
CA PRO A 7 -4.86 -9.13 -21.59
C PRO A 7 -4.75 -8.24 -20.35
N GLU A 8 -5.60 -7.21 -20.28
CA GLU A 8 -5.99 -6.62 -19.01
C GLU A 8 -6.15 -7.76 -18.01
N THR A 9 -5.52 -7.63 -16.85
CA THR A 9 -5.44 -8.68 -15.83
C THR A 9 -6.85 -9.23 -15.55
N TRP A 10 -7.16 -10.40 -16.15
CA TRP A 10 -8.51 -10.95 -16.29
C TRP A 10 -9.28 -11.08 -14.96
N PHE A 11 -8.55 -11.31 -13.88
CA PHE A 11 -9.09 -11.48 -12.54
C PHE A 11 -9.14 -10.18 -11.72
N ALA A 12 -8.37 -9.14 -12.08
CA ALA A 12 -8.33 -7.90 -11.32
C ALA A 12 -7.73 -6.74 -12.13
N SER A 13 -8.51 -5.69 -12.42
CA SER A 13 -8.04 -4.47 -13.10
C SER A 13 -6.74 -3.93 -12.49
N ALA A 14 -5.81 -3.49 -13.33
CA ALA A 14 -4.53 -2.88 -12.95
C ALA A 14 -4.66 -1.37 -12.65
N GLU A 15 -5.89 -0.86 -12.52
CA GLU A 15 -6.18 0.52 -12.18
C GLU A 15 -5.46 0.98 -10.90
N ARG A 16 -5.04 2.24 -10.89
CA ARG A 16 -4.29 2.86 -9.80
C ARG A 16 -4.95 4.17 -9.39
N SER A 17 -5.00 4.45 -8.10
CA SER A 17 -5.34 5.79 -7.62
C SER A 17 -4.29 6.79 -8.09
N ALA A 18 -4.75 8.01 -8.38
CA ALA A 18 -3.87 9.16 -8.54
C ALA A 18 -3.00 9.37 -7.29
N ALA A 19 -1.80 9.93 -7.48
CA ALA A 19 -0.83 10.14 -6.41
C ALA A 19 -1.38 10.99 -5.25
N GLU A 20 -2.17 12.03 -5.57
CA GLU A 20 -2.80 12.90 -4.56
C GLU A 20 -3.80 12.16 -3.68
N VAL A 21 -4.59 11.26 -4.27
CA VAL A 21 -5.53 10.42 -3.53
C VAL A 21 -4.78 9.47 -2.61
N LEU A 22 -3.70 8.87 -3.10
CA LEU A 22 -2.86 7.97 -2.31
C LEU A 22 -2.19 8.71 -1.14
N ALA A 23 -1.66 9.91 -1.37
CA ALA A 23 -1.06 10.74 -0.33
C ALA A 23 -2.08 11.11 0.75
N ARG A 24 -3.31 11.46 0.37
CA ARG A 24 -4.40 11.74 1.33
C ARG A 24 -4.77 10.49 2.15
N GLN A 25 -4.87 9.33 1.51
CA GLN A 25 -5.15 8.06 2.20
C GLN A 25 -4.04 7.71 3.20
N HIS A 26 -2.78 7.90 2.80
CA HIS A 26 -1.63 7.70 3.67
C HIS A 26 -1.66 8.64 4.88
N GLY A 27 -1.85 9.94 4.65
CA GLY A 27 -1.91 10.95 5.71
C GLY A 27 -3.04 10.71 6.71
N HIS A 28 -4.23 10.34 6.23
CA HIS A 28 -5.36 10.01 7.11
C HIS A 28 -5.05 8.87 8.08
N PHE A 29 -4.26 7.89 7.63
CA PHE A 29 -3.98 6.70 8.43
C PHE A 29 -2.83 6.90 9.42
N ASN A 30 -1.78 7.66 9.04
CA ASN A 30 -0.60 7.84 9.89
C ASN A 30 -0.91 8.49 11.25
N ASP A 31 -1.84 9.43 11.30
CA ASP A 31 -2.19 10.17 12.53
C ASP A 31 -3.29 9.46 13.35
N SER A 32 -3.61 8.21 13.02
CA SER A 32 -4.69 7.47 13.68
C SER A 32 -4.19 6.55 14.79
N LEU A 33 -5.05 6.27 15.78
CA LEU A 33 -4.82 5.19 16.75
C LEU A 33 -4.55 3.83 16.06
N ALA A 34 -5.15 3.59 14.90
CA ALA A 34 -4.96 2.36 14.16
C ALA A 34 -3.50 2.19 13.71
N SER A 35 -2.82 3.27 13.28
CA SER A 35 -1.39 3.24 12.94
C SER A 35 -0.54 2.79 14.14
N ALA A 36 -0.77 3.38 15.31
CA ALA A 36 -0.05 3.00 16.54
C ALA A 36 -0.30 1.54 16.95
N LEU A 37 -1.53 1.05 16.79
CA LEU A 37 -1.88 -0.34 17.08
C LEU A 37 -1.21 -1.32 16.10
N LEU A 38 -1.18 -1.00 14.80
CA LEU A 38 -0.53 -1.84 13.80
C LEU A 38 1.00 -1.88 13.98
N ASP A 39 1.60 -0.77 14.40
CA ASP A 39 3.03 -0.69 14.75
C ASP A 39 3.39 -1.51 15.99
N ALA A 40 2.45 -1.77 16.88
CA ALA A 40 2.66 -2.63 18.05
C ALA A 40 2.64 -4.14 17.70
N LEU A 41 2.13 -4.51 16.53
CA LEU A 41 2.10 -5.91 16.11
C LEU A 41 3.52 -6.39 15.75
N PRO A 42 3.92 -7.60 16.20
CA PRO A 42 5.23 -8.14 15.88
C PRO A 42 5.33 -8.58 14.41
N ASP A 43 4.21 -8.95 13.80
CA ASP A 43 4.15 -9.46 12.44
C ASP A 43 4.09 -8.33 11.40
N PRO A 44 4.78 -8.49 10.23
CA PRO A 44 4.67 -7.58 9.11
C PRO A 44 3.24 -7.45 8.59
N CYS A 45 2.69 -6.24 8.57
CA CYS A 45 1.38 -5.97 7.98
C CYS A 45 1.38 -4.71 7.10
N ALA A 46 0.55 -4.75 6.05
CA ALA A 46 0.29 -3.61 5.18
C ALA A 46 -1.21 -3.47 4.93
N LEU A 47 -1.68 -2.22 4.94
CA LEU A 47 -3.03 -1.86 4.54
C LEU A 47 -3.00 -1.44 3.07
N LEU A 48 -3.92 -1.99 2.28
CA LEU A 48 -4.08 -1.68 0.87
C LEU A 48 -5.39 -0.91 0.64
N ASN A 49 -5.40 0.00 -0.33
CA ASN A 49 -6.65 0.56 -0.85
C ASN A 49 -7.34 -0.42 -1.83
N SER A 50 -8.51 -0.03 -2.35
CA SER A 50 -9.26 -0.81 -3.35
C SER A 50 -8.46 -1.10 -4.63
N HIS A 51 -7.47 -0.27 -4.94
CA HIS A 51 -6.56 -0.42 -6.07
C HIS A 51 -5.28 -1.19 -5.72
N ARG A 52 -5.25 -1.89 -4.57
CA ARG A 52 -4.13 -2.71 -4.10
C ARG A 52 -2.82 -1.94 -3.90
N GLN A 53 -2.91 -0.63 -3.70
CA GLN A 53 -1.76 0.21 -3.38
C GLN A 53 -1.62 0.29 -1.86
N VAL A 54 -0.38 0.17 -1.38
CA VAL A 54 -0.06 0.30 0.06
C VAL A 54 -0.36 1.73 0.50
N VAL A 55 -1.29 1.86 1.46
CA VAL A 55 -1.62 3.13 2.11
C VAL A 55 -0.94 3.26 3.48
N HIS A 56 -0.66 2.14 4.13
CA HIS A 56 0.10 2.09 5.38
C HIS A 56 0.83 0.75 5.48
N ALA A 57 2.01 0.75 6.09
CA ALA A 57 2.77 -0.45 6.42
C ALA A 57 3.40 -0.24 7.79
N ASN A 58 3.27 -1.24 8.67
CA ASN A 58 3.82 -1.13 10.02
C ASN A 58 5.35 -1.24 10.01
N ARG A 59 5.98 -0.88 11.14
CA ARG A 59 7.44 -0.98 11.33
C ARG A 59 8.00 -2.37 11.03
N ALA A 60 7.30 -3.44 11.43
CA ALA A 60 7.74 -4.80 11.14
C ALA A 60 7.85 -5.06 9.63
N PHE A 61 6.89 -4.58 8.84
CA PHE A 61 6.93 -4.64 7.37
C PHE A 61 8.02 -3.76 6.76
N LEU A 62 8.22 -2.55 7.28
CA LEU A 62 9.27 -1.65 6.81
C LEU A 62 10.67 -2.22 7.06
N ARG A 63 10.90 -2.84 8.22
CA ARG A 63 12.14 -3.59 8.52
C ARG A 63 12.36 -4.74 7.57
N LEU A 64 11.33 -5.56 7.36
CA LEU A 64 11.40 -6.71 6.46
C LEU A 64 11.78 -6.29 5.03
N THR A 65 11.29 -5.14 4.58
CA THR A 65 11.52 -4.64 3.22
C THR A 65 12.73 -3.72 3.08
N GLY A 66 13.48 -3.47 4.16
CA GLY A 66 14.64 -2.56 4.17
C GLY A 66 14.27 -1.09 3.97
N ARG A 67 13.03 -0.70 4.29
CA ARG A 67 12.50 0.67 4.15
C ARG A 67 12.31 1.41 5.47
N GLU A 68 12.77 0.81 6.57
CA GLU A 68 12.88 1.54 7.84
C GLU A 68 14.00 2.57 7.69
N HIS A 69 13.65 3.86 7.63
CA HIS A 69 14.62 4.95 7.71
C HIS A 69 14.99 5.19 9.19
N PRO A 70 16.25 5.53 9.51
CA PRO A 70 16.66 5.93 10.85
C PRO A 70 15.99 7.24 11.30
#